data_AF-A0A0K2RH31-F1
#
_entry.id   AF-A0A0K2RH31-F1
#
_cell.length_a   1.000
_cell.length_b   1.000
_cell.length_c   1.000
_cell.angle_alpha   90.00
_cell.angle_beta   90.00
_cell.angle_gamma   90.00
#
_symmetry.space_group_name_H-M   'P 1'
#
loop_
_entity.id
_entity.type
_entity.pdbx_description
1 polymer ?
#
loop_
_entity_poly.entity_id
_entity_poly.type
_entity_poly.pdbx_seq_one_letter_code
_entity_poly.pdbx_strand_id
1 'polypeptide(L)'
;MTGIYTVLVDGDDHNEPIADAARSILDGHVVLDRKLAVTGHFPSVDVLGSVSRVASKVNSADRTALAASLRRVLAARRSAQDLIDVGAYHPGSNPLVDAALDHEAAINGFLQQSMDESTPYSESWPELFRLSASLEGAA
;
A
#
# COMPACT_ATOMS: atom_id res chain seq x y z
N MET A 1 25.75 5.80 2.72
CA MET A 1 24.88 6.24 3.84
C MET A 1 23.46 6.21 3.35
N THR A 2 22.52 5.67 4.13
CA THR A 2 21.07 5.75 3.87
C THR A 2 20.48 6.78 4.84
N GLY A 3 19.66 7.70 4.36
CA GLY A 3 19.04 8.75 5.17
C GLY A 3 17.53 8.78 5.00
N ILE A 4 16.81 9.10 6.08
CA ILE A 4 15.36 9.32 6.10
C ILE A 4 15.12 10.77 6.50
N TYR A 5 14.33 11.48 5.72
CA TYR A 5 13.98 12.88 5.97
C TYR A 5 12.47 12.97 6.22
N THR A 6 12.09 13.41 7.41
CA THR A 6 10.68 13.65 7.73
C THR A 6 10.29 15.03 7.22
N VAL A 7 9.28 15.07 6.37
CA VAL A 7 8.64 16.31 5.90
C VAL A 7 7.25 16.36 6.49
N LEU A 8 6.95 17.44 7.20
CA LEU A 8 5.60 17.72 7.69
C LEU A 8 4.85 18.44 6.57
N VAL A 9 3.69 17.91 6.20
CA VAL A 9 2.77 18.49 5.21
C VAL A 9 1.50 18.86 5.97
N ASP A 10 1.03 20.08 5.80
CA ASP A 10 -0.05 20.67 6.59
C ASP A 10 -1.41 20.36 5.94
N GLY A 11 -2.03 19.26 6.39
CA GLY A 11 -3.29 18.78 5.81
C GLY A 11 -3.09 18.05 4.47
N ASP A 12 -4.16 17.48 3.92
CA ASP A 12 -4.13 16.58 2.75
C ASP A 12 -3.59 17.22 1.44
N ASP A 13 -3.07 18.45 1.49
CA ASP A 13 -2.54 19.17 0.34
C ASP A 13 -1.10 18.73 0.01
N HIS A 14 -1.01 17.71 -0.83
CA HIS A 14 0.27 17.22 -1.34
C HIS A 14 0.96 18.23 -2.28
N ASN A 15 0.33 19.36 -2.65
CA ASN A 15 0.89 20.37 -3.53
C ASN A 15 1.67 21.47 -2.79
N GLU A 16 2.11 21.21 -1.55
CA GLU A 16 2.99 22.13 -0.85
C GLU A 16 4.38 22.22 -1.51
N PRO A 17 4.94 23.43 -1.70
CA PRO A 17 6.24 23.63 -2.35
C PRO A 17 7.39 22.84 -1.70
N ILE A 18 7.32 22.63 -0.38
CA ILE A 18 8.35 21.90 0.38
C ILE A 18 8.28 20.41 0.06
N ALA A 19 7.06 19.85 0.03
CA ALA A 19 6.86 18.44 -0.27
C ALA A 19 7.28 18.12 -1.70
N ASP A 20 6.96 18.99 -2.66
CA ASP A 20 7.38 18.84 -4.05
C ASP A 20 8.89 18.99 -4.24
N ALA A 21 9.52 19.95 -3.55
CA ALA A 21 10.97 20.10 -3.56
C ALA A 21 11.65 18.84 -3.00
N ALA A 22 11.18 18.30 -1.87
CA ALA A 22 11.70 17.07 -1.29
C ALA A 22 11.53 15.87 -2.23
N ARG A 23 10.34 15.68 -2.82
CA ARG A 23 10.09 14.61 -3.80
C ARG A 23 10.95 14.77 -5.06
N SER A 24 11.38 15.97 -5.41
CA SER A 24 12.23 16.19 -6.59
C SER A 24 13.68 15.71 -6.38
N ILE A 25 14.18 15.79 -5.15
CA ILE A 25 15.58 15.47 -4.81
C ILE A 25 15.78 14.10 -4.17
N LEU A 26 14.74 13.50 -3.59
CA LEU A 26 14.82 12.21 -2.90
C LEU A 26 14.58 11.01 -3.84
N ASP A 27 15.14 9.86 -3.46
CA ASP A 27 14.99 8.57 -4.17
C ASP A 27 13.64 7.88 -3.93
N GLY A 28 12.68 8.55 -3.31
CA GLY A 28 11.37 8.02 -2.96
C GLY A 28 10.78 8.72 -1.75
N HIS A 29 9.59 8.28 -1.35
CA HIS A 29 8.89 8.79 -0.18
C HIS A 29 7.91 7.74 0.36
N VAL A 30 7.69 7.79 1.67
CA VAL A 30 6.66 7.02 2.38
C VAL A 30 5.63 8.01 2.90
N VAL A 31 4.40 7.93 2.42
CA VAL A 31 3.28 8.78 2.84
C VAL A 31 2.60 8.14 4.05
N LEU A 32 2.38 8.94 5.09
CA LEU A 32 1.55 8.53 6.22
C LEU A 32 0.16 9.17 6.08
N ASP A 33 -0.89 8.35 6.00
CA ASP A 33 -2.27 8.80 5.85
C ASP A 33 -2.96 8.89 7.22
N ARG A 34 -3.51 10.07 7.51
CA ARG A 34 -4.28 10.34 8.72
C ARG A 34 -5.53 9.45 8.83
N LYS A 35 -6.17 9.10 7.71
CA LYS A 35 -7.37 8.25 7.69
C LYS A 35 -7.05 6.85 8.23
N LEU A 36 -5.89 6.29 7.86
CA LEU A 36 -5.40 5.02 8.38
C LEU A 36 -5.11 5.09 9.88
N ALA A 37 -4.48 6.18 10.35
CA ALA A 37 -4.18 6.36 11.76
C ALA A 37 -5.45 6.44 12.63
N VAL A 38 -6.51 7.14 12.16
CA VAL A 38 -7.78 7.27 12.88
C VAL A 38 -8.52 5.93 13.01
N THR A 39 -8.36 5.01 12.05
CA THR A 39 -8.95 3.67 12.10
C THR A 39 -8.10 2.64 12.83
N GLY A 40 -6.97 3.06 13.43
CA GLY A 40 -6.07 2.16 14.16
C GLY A 40 -5.13 1.35 13.27
N HIS A 41 -5.00 1.68 11.98
CA HIS A 41 -4.08 1.01 11.08
C HIS A 41 -2.66 1.56 11.26
N PHE A 42 -1.79 0.77 11.89
CA PHE A 42 -0.37 1.12 12.11
C PHE A 42 0.59 0.04 11.58
N PRO A 43 1.70 0.44 10.94
CA PRO A 43 2.05 1.81 10.55
C PRO A 43 1.05 2.36 9.52
N SER A 44 0.76 3.67 9.59
CA SER A 44 -0.32 4.31 8.81
C SER A 44 0.13 4.67 7.38
N VAL A 45 0.79 3.73 6.69
CA VAL A 45 1.42 3.97 5.39
C VAL A 45 0.40 3.89 4.26
N ASP A 46 0.24 4.97 3.49
CA ASP A 46 -0.44 4.90 2.20
C ASP A 46 0.49 4.25 1.17
N VAL A 47 0.29 2.95 0.95
CA VAL A 47 1.06 2.16 -0.01
C VAL A 47 0.93 2.74 -1.41
N LEU A 48 -0.27 3.17 -1.83
CA LEU A 48 -0.51 3.66 -3.18
C LEU A 48 0.07 5.05 -3.42
N GLY A 49 0.04 5.91 -2.41
CA GLY A 49 0.68 7.23 -2.40
C GLY A 49 2.21 7.20 -2.24
N SER A 50 2.76 6.10 -1.71
CA SER A 50 4.21 5.91 -1.49
C SER A 50 4.94 5.36 -2.72
N VAL A 51 6.23 5.66 -2.83
CA VAL A 51 7.09 5.16 -3.91
C VAL A 51 8.55 5.02 -3.48
N SER A 52 9.23 4.00 -4.03
CA SER A 52 10.69 3.88 -4.00
C SER A 52 11.22 3.85 -5.43
N ARG A 53 12.00 4.87 -5.83
CA ARG A 53 12.54 4.99 -7.20
C ARG A 53 13.66 4.00 -7.49
N VAL A 54 14.28 3.48 -6.43
CA VAL A 54 15.32 2.45 -6.54
C VAL A 54 14.76 1.03 -6.55
N ALA A 55 13.46 0.83 -6.28
CA ALA A 55 12.83 -0.49 -6.22
C ALA A 55 13.10 -1.33 -7.48
N SER A 56 13.02 -0.72 -8.66
CA SER A 56 13.28 -1.39 -9.95
C SER A 56 14.72 -1.87 -10.14
N LYS A 57 15.67 -1.34 -9.35
CA LYS A 57 17.09 -1.71 -9.39
C LYS A 57 17.47 -2.74 -8.33
N VAL A 58 16.68 -2.88 -7.27
CA VAL A 58 17.01 -3.73 -6.11
C VAL A 58 16.09 -4.94 -5.97
N ASN A 59 14.90 -4.90 -6.58
CA ASN A 59 13.97 -6.02 -6.61
C ASN A 59 14.24 -6.92 -7.82
N SER A 60 14.04 -8.22 -7.65
CA SER A 60 13.91 -9.14 -8.78
C SER A 60 12.60 -8.88 -9.54
N ALA A 61 12.49 -9.45 -10.74
CA ALA A 61 11.25 -9.40 -11.53
C ALA A 61 10.06 -9.98 -10.74
N ASP A 62 10.23 -11.13 -10.10
CA ASP A 62 9.17 -11.80 -9.33
C ASP A 62 8.67 -10.94 -8.16
N ARG A 63 9.60 -10.34 -7.40
CA ARG A 63 9.26 -9.42 -6.30
C ARG A 63 8.52 -8.19 -6.79
N THR A 64 8.92 -7.67 -7.95
CA THR A 64 8.26 -6.53 -8.59
C THR A 64 6.84 -6.91 -9.02
N ALA A 65 6.64 -8.10 -9.59
CA ALA A 65 5.32 -8.59 -9.97
C ALA A 65 4.39 -8.82 -8.77
N LEU A 66 4.91 -9.40 -7.67
CA LEU A 66 4.15 -9.58 -6.42
C LEU A 66 3.68 -8.25 -5.83
N ALA A 67 4.59 -7.28 -5.70
CA ALA A 67 4.25 -5.95 -5.22
C ALA A 67 3.22 -5.26 -6.14
N ALA A 68 3.36 -5.42 -7.45
CA ALA A 68 2.40 -4.89 -8.41
C ALA A 68 1.02 -5.57 -8.30
N SER A 69 0.96 -6.86 -7.99
CA SER A 69 -0.29 -7.61 -7.82
C SER A 69 -1.12 -7.05 -6.66
N LEU A 70 -0.54 -6.94 -5.47
CA LEU A 70 -1.22 -6.33 -4.31
C LEU A 70 -1.64 -4.88 -4.59
N ARG A 71 -0.75 -4.08 -5.21
CA ARG A 71 -1.08 -2.69 -5.56
C ARG A 71 -2.25 -2.57 -6.53
N ARG A 72 -2.40 -3.49 -7.49
CA ARG A 72 -3.55 -3.51 -8.41
C ARG A 72 -4.87 -3.72 -7.67
N VAL A 73 -4.89 -4.66 -6.72
CA VAL A 73 -6.06 -4.95 -5.87
C VAL A 73 -6.41 -3.74 -5.00
N LEU A 74 -5.43 -3.16 -4.30
CA LEU A 74 -5.62 -1.94 -3.51
C LEU A 74 -6.15 -0.78 -4.35
N ALA A 75 -5.59 -0.58 -5.55
CA ALA A 75 -6.00 0.50 -6.44
C ALA A 75 -7.42 0.30 -6.97
N ALA A 76 -7.80 -0.94 -7.30
CA ALA A 76 -9.16 -1.26 -7.74
C ALA A 76 -10.17 -0.94 -6.64
N ARG A 77 -9.91 -1.37 -5.39
CA ARG A 77 -10.74 -1.04 -4.23
C ARG A 77 -10.88 0.46 -4.04
N ARG A 78 -9.77 1.20 -4.04
CA ARG A 78 -9.79 2.66 -3.87
C ARG A 78 -10.65 3.35 -4.93
N SER A 79 -10.57 2.91 -6.19
CA SER A 79 -11.39 3.46 -7.28
C SER A 79 -12.87 3.13 -7.17
N ALA A 80 -13.24 2.08 -6.42
CA ALA A 80 -14.62 1.66 -6.20
C ALA A 80 -15.18 2.12 -4.84
N GLN A 81 -14.40 2.84 -4.02
CA GLN A 81 -14.75 3.17 -2.63
C GLN A 81 -16.09 3.92 -2.54
N ASP A 82 -16.32 4.92 -3.39
CA ASP A 82 -17.58 5.68 -3.39
C ASP A 82 -18.80 4.78 -3.65
N LEU A 83 -18.68 3.79 -4.54
CA LEU A 83 -19.75 2.84 -4.83
C LEU A 83 -19.97 1.86 -3.68
N ILE A 84 -18.90 1.44 -3.02
CA ILE A 84 -18.95 0.56 -1.85
C ILE A 84 -19.64 1.29 -0.69
N ASP A 85 -19.25 2.54 -0.43
CA ASP A 85 -19.76 3.35 0.69
C ASP A 85 -21.26 3.62 0.60
N VAL A 86 -21.80 3.79 -0.62
CA VAL A 86 -23.25 3.98 -0.85
C VAL A 86 -24.00 2.66 -1.05
N GLY A 87 -23.31 1.51 -0.99
CA GLY A 87 -23.90 0.17 -1.18
C GLY A 87 -24.32 -0.13 -2.63
N ALA A 88 -23.78 0.60 -3.61
CA ALA A 88 -24.07 0.41 -5.03
C ALA A 88 -23.07 -0.50 -5.76
N TYR A 89 -22.02 -0.98 -5.08
CA TYR A 89 -21.11 -1.96 -5.65
C TYR A 89 -21.76 -3.35 -5.71
N HIS A 90 -21.74 -3.97 -6.89
CA HIS A 90 -22.28 -5.31 -7.12
C HIS A 90 -21.15 -6.35 -7.21
N PRO A 91 -21.14 -7.38 -6.34
CA PRO A 91 -20.13 -8.45 -6.40
C PRO A 91 -20.05 -9.09 -7.79
N GLY A 92 -18.83 -9.41 -8.22
CA GLY A 92 -18.55 -9.99 -9.54
C GLY A 92 -18.39 -8.97 -10.67
N SER A 93 -18.62 -7.68 -10.40
CA SER A 93 -18.44 -6.63 -11.42
C SER A 93 -16.97 -6.36 -11.72
N ASN A 94 -16.09 -6.57 -10.75
CA ASN A 94 -14.66 -6.38 -10.92
C ASN A 94 -13.90 -7.33 -9.99
N PRO A 95 -13.28 -8.39 -10.54
CA PRO A 95 -12.57 -9.39 -9.74
C PRO A 95 -11.48 -8.83 -8.83
N LEU A 96 -10.88 -7.69 -9.19
CA LEU A 96 -9.86 -7.05 -8.33
C LEU A 96 -10.48 -6.32 -7.13
N VAL A 97 -11.67 -5.75 -7.30
CA VAL A 97 -12.41 -5.15 -6.18
C VAL A 97 -12.96 -6.25 -5.29
N ASP A 98 -13.54 -7.30 -5.88
CA ASP A 98 -14.00 -8.48 -5.16
C ASP A 98 -12.86 -9.09 -4.32
N ALA A 99 -11.70 -9.34 -4.92
CA ALA A 99 -10.52 -9.84 -4.20
C ALA A 99 -10.08 -8.91 -3.06
N ALA A 100 -10.20 -7.59 -3.23
CA ALA A 100 -9.85 -6.64 -2.17
C ALA A 100 -10.82 -6.67 -0.99
N LEU A 101 -12.11 -6.91 -1.26
CA LEU A 101 -13.17 -7.03 -0.26
C LEU A 101 -13.06 -8.39 0.46
N ASP A 102 -12.95 -9.48 -0.29
CA ASP A 102 -12.89 -10.84 0.23
C ASP A 102 -11.63 -11.10 1.08
N HIS A 103 -10.53 -10.44 0.75
CA HIS A 103 -9.25 -10.59 1.44
C HIS A 103 -8.86 -9.38 2.30
N GLU A 104 -9.80 -8.51 2.64
CA GLU A 104 -9.53 -7.28 3.41
C GLU A 104 -8.75 -7.56 4.70
N ALA A 105 -9.16 -8.56 5.49
CA ALA A 105 -8.49 -8.90 6.73
C ALA A 105 -7.04 -9.36 6.52
N ALA A 106 -6.79 -10.14 5.46
CA ALA A 106 -5.43 -10.64 5.15
C ALA A 106 -4.53 -9.51 4.61
N ILE A 107 -5.08 -8.61 3.80
CA ILE A 107 -4.37 -7.43 3.31
C ILE A 107 -4.00 -6.52 4.48
N ASN A 108 -4.96 -6.21 5.36
CA ASN A 108 -4.72 -5.37 6.53
C ASN A 108 -3.70 -6.02 7.47
N GLY A 109 -3.79 -7.34 7.69
CA GLY A 109 -2.81 -8.07 8.50
C GLY A 109 -1.38 -8.03 7.93
N PHE A 110 -1.22 -7.98 6.61
CA PHE A 110 0.09 -7.81 5.98
C PHE A 110 0.63 -6.37 6.06
N LEU A 111 -0.26 -5.38 6.02
CA LEU A 111 0.12 -3.95 6.03
C LEU A 111 0.28 -3.38 7.43
N GLN A 112 -0.27 -4.04 8.45
CA GLN A 112 -0.17 -3.64 9.85
C GLN A 112 0.98 -4.36 10.54
N GLN A 113 1.64 -3.66 11.45
CA GLN A 113 2.73 -4.20 12.27
C GLN A 113 2.78 -3.45 13.62
N SER A 114 2.94 -4.19 14.71
CA SER A 114 3.10 -3.59 16.04
C SER A 114 4.48 -2.93 16.19
N MET A 115 4.59 -1.93 17.07
CA MET A 115 5.87 -1.25 17.35
C MET A 115 6.94 -2.18 17.94
N ASP A 116 6.52 -3.22 18.66
CA ASP A 116 7.41 -4.21 19.28
C ASP A 116 7.65 -5.43 18.38
N GLU A 117 7.05 -5.44 17.18
CA GLU A 117 7.18 -6.51 16.21
C GLU A 117 8.26 -6.18 15.19
N SER A 118 8.99 -7.21 14.74
CA SER A 118 9.98 -7.07 13.69
C SER A 118 9.84 -8.22 12.70
N THR A 119 9.64 -7.90 11.43
CA THR A 119 9.60 -8.88 10.34
C THR A 119 10.95 -8.90 9.65
N PRO A 120 11.72 -10.00 9.72
CA PRO A 120 12.96 -10.15 8.99
C PRO A 120 12.74 -10.04 7.48
N TYR A 121 13.71 -9.50 6.75
CA TYR A 121 13.67 -9.40 5.29
C TYR A 121 13.43 -10.76 4.60
N SER A 122 13.93 -11.84 5.19
CA SER A 122 13.72 -13.21 4.70
C SER A 122 12.26 -13.67 4.76
N GLU A 123 11.41 -13.01 5.54
CA GLU A 123 10.03 -13.40 5.81
C GLU A 123 9.01 -12.52 5.07
N SER A 124 9.31 -11.22 4.88
CA SER A 124 8.40 -10.26 4.25
C SER A 124 7.97 -10.65 2.83
N TRP A 125 8.91 -11.18 2.02
CA TRP A 125 8.60 -11.60 0.64
C TRP A 125 7.78 -12.89 0.60
N PRO A 126 8.11 -13.96 1.36
CA PRO A 126 7.23 -15.12 1.51
C PRO A 126 5.82 -14.79 1.99
N GLU A 127 5.65 -13.80 2.86
CA GLU A 127 4.33 -13.34 3.30
C GLU A 127 3.54 -12.68 2.17
N LEU A 128 4.17 -11.75 1.44
CA LEU A 128 3.54 -11.13 0.28
C LEU A 128 3.21 -12.15 -0.81
N PHE A 129 4.06 -13.15 -1.01
CA PHE A 129 3.79 -14.25 -1.94
C PHE A 129 2.54 -15.04 -1.53
N ARG A 130 2.44 -15.44 -0.27
CA ARG A 130 1.26 -16.15 0.26
C ARG A 130 -0.01 -15.32 0.12
N LEU A 131 0.05 -14.02 0.41
CA LEU A 131 -1.07 -13.10 0.21
C LEU A 131 -1.43 -13.00 -1.28
N SER A 132 -0.46 -12.74 -2.17
CA SER A 132 -0.73 -12.60 -3.60
C SER A 132 -1.36 -13.87 -4.19
N ALA A 133 -0.93 -15.04 -3.75
CA ALA A 133 -1.51 -16.32 -4.18
C ALA A 133 -2.97 -16.48 -3.75
N SER A 134 -3.37 -15.95 -2.58
CA SER A 134 -4.78 -15.96 -2.17
C SER A 134 -5.62 -14.98 -2.98
N LEU A 135 -5.06 -13.84 -3.38
CA LEU A 135 -5.79 -12.83 -4.19
C LEU A 135 -6.13 -13.33 -5.60
N GLU A 136 -5.30 -14.21 -6.17
CA GLU A 136 -5.50 -14.77 -7.52
C GLU A 136 -6.40 -16.01 -7.54
N GLY A 137 -6.67 -16.61 -6.37
CA GLY A 137 -7.44 -17.86 -6.21
C GLY A 137 -8.97 -17.71 -6.17
N ALA A 138 -9.50 -16.52 -6.42
CA ALA A 138 -10.95 -16.23 -6.41
C ALA A 138 -11.57 -16.14 -7.82
N ALA A 139 -10.94 -16.77 -8.83
CA ALA A 139 -11.42 -16.84 -10.21
C ALA A 139 -11.89 -18.26 -10.59
#